data_AF-A0A850B900-F1
#
_entry.id   AF-A0A850B900-F1
#
_cell.length_a   1.000
_cell.length_b   1.000
_cell.length_c   1.000
_cell.angle_alpha   90.00
_cell.angle_beta   90.00
_cell.angle_gamma   90.00
#
_symmetry.space_group_name_H-M   'P 1'
#
loop_
_entity.id
_entity.type
_entity.pdbx_description
1 polymer ?
#
loop_
_entity_poly.entity_id
_entity_poly.type
_entity_poly.pdbx_seq_one_letter_code
_entity_poly.pdbx_strand_id
1 'polypeptide(L)'
;MRRLQIAIPLLALALVACPPPKPKPTENDGLTAPKDEWDAISRTPEWLHATAGFSGSRKAECDEVLKWVKGEASCKGAICAHGRDLSREWLARCEKLTPAGAAEVKALSERFAASAGDAPSECATKASEILNEGCGKADPTCEKGAQLWATACGKSDATPLLVRALERSVRRKMEDPGDFALDPRTCDELRAFMAEGTSCAQQFACEDMLKRVELVRARCEGQDRPALATAFAELAITAGALKTSPPIPVQPTPAKLMPGETPVPFADASGGALLVCGERPTDLGKYLAQRRACEGEALVLGKVFVRVREVEARMGSFEHPSDALFAQRFPSLVMAGEREARDKEVIAALDAALSKAAALGQEGRTLEGAFELFKGVMAHAGAIQRSAAIRAAIAGRDEAILPALRELAKAKVSVSSRGLLAGNEFIVFVNRALARPFGDFSLEFSVQQGALSRGVTLETAGFWPKATEAYVDALKNVAREASRKKLDAKFHHDAVVKGYEDAKICGEAEKAHRDAEQGLIRCAFGVDTCDAAKVAALSKTSDDSRATIEQAYIRLHLAISGPAAASKDEVLQAMLARECDPPWW
;
A
#
# COMPACT_ATOMS: atom_id res chain seq x y z
N MET A 1 -44.29 -13.09 4.85
CA MET A 1 -45.59 -13.79 4.90
C MET A 1 -45.52 -15.08 4.09
N ARG A 2 -45.47 -16.25 4.73
CA ARG A 2 -46.26 -17.45 4.42
C ARG A 2 -45.79 -18.58 5.34
N ARG A 3 -46.68 -18.90 6.27
CA ARG A 3 -46.59 -19.99 7.24
C ARG A 3 -46.93 -21.30 6.53
N LEU A 4 -46.27 -22.39 6.90
CA LEU A 4 -46.85 -23.72 6.75
C LEU A 4 -46.90 -24.37 8.13
N GLN A 5 -48.09 -24.33 8.72
CA GLN A 5 -48.49 -25.12 9.87
C GLN A 5 -49.00 -26.46 9.34
N ILE A 6 -48.48 -27.57 9.86
CA ILE A 6 -49.20 -28.83 9.87
C ILE A 6 -49.14 -29.34 11.30
N ALA A 7 -50.31 -29.61 11.84
CA ALA A 7 -50.56 -30.16 13.16
C ALA A 7 -51.49 -31.37 13.02
N ILE A 8 -51.56 -32.16 14.11
CA ILE A 8 -52.62 -33.12 14.50
C ILE A 8 -52.37 -34.58 14.03
N PRO A 9 -52.66 -35.67 14.83
CA PRO A 9 -52.88 -35.84 16.28
C PRO A 9 -52.32 -37.12 16.97
N LEU A 10 -52.39 -37.09 18.31
CA LEU A 10 -52.79 -38.11 19.32
C LEU A 10 -52.23 -39.56 19.39
N LEU A 11 -51.74 -39.82 20.61
CA LEU A 11 -51.96 -40.96 21.53
C LEU A 11 -51.69 -42.41 21.06
N ALA A 12 -50.67 -43.00 21.70
CA ALA A 12 -50.78 -44.36 22.25
C ALA A 12 -50.05 -44.42 23.61
N LEU A 13 -50.83 -44.66 24.66
CA LEU A 13 -50.37 -45.13 25.96
C LEU A 13 -49.74 -46.52 25.79
N ALA A 14 -48.50 -46.70 26.24
CA ALA A 14 -47.93 -48.02 26.48
C ALA A 14 -47.11 -48.02 27.77
N LEU A 15 -47.76 -48.52 28.82
CA LEU A 15 -47.25 -49.40 29.88
C LEU A 15 -45.81 -49.18 30.36
N VAL A 16 -45.72 -48.61 31.55
CA VAL A 16 -44.59 -48.74 32.48
C VAL A 16 -44.37 -50.22 32.79
N ALA A 17 -43.31 -50.81 32.25
CA ALA A 17 -42.76 -52.08 32.68
C ALA A 17 -41.40 -51.82 33.33
N CYS A 18 -41.28 -52.14 34.62
CA CYS A 18 -40.01 -52.15 35.35
C CYS A 18 -38.98 -53.00 34.58
N PRO A 19 -37.73 -52.53 34.38
CA PRO A 19 -36.66 -53.43 33.98
C PRO A 19 -36.48 -54.48 35.10
N PRO A 20 -36.31 -55.77 34.76
CA PRO A 20 -36.03 -56.78 35.77
C PRO A 20 -34.75 -56.40 36.53
N PRO A 21 -34.63 -56.76 37.81
CA PRO A 21 -33.42 -56.52 38.59
C PRO A 21 -32.22 -57.09 37.84
N LYS A 22 -31.17 -56.27 37.70
CA LYS A 22 -29.86 -56.72 37.18
C LYS A 22 -29.51 -58.04 37.86
N PRO A 23 -29.18 -59.11 37.11
CA PRO A 23 -28.64 -60.30 37.75
C PRO A 23 -27.40 -59.88 38.54
N LYS A 24 -27.36 -60.26 39.82
CA LYS A 24 -26.15 -60.18 40.62
C LYS A 24 -25.01 -60.82 39.82
N PRO A 25 -23.79 -60.25 39.81
CA PRO A 25 -22.67 -60.92 39.17
C PRO A 25 -22.53 -62.27 39.84
N THR A 26 -22.72 -63.33 39.07
CA THR A 26 -22.39 -64.69 39.47
C THR A 26 -20.89 -64.68 39.71
N GLU A 27 -20.53 -64.81 40.99
CA GLU A 27 -19.23 -65.18 41.48
C GLU A 27 -18.93 -66.58 40.94
N ASN A 28 -18.48 -66.64 39.69
CA ASN A 28 -17.87 -67.82 39.12
C ASN A 28 -16.38 -67.72 39.45
N ASP A 29 -16.01 -68.57 40.41
CA ASP A 29 -14.75 -69.26 40.56
C ASP A 29 -13.69 -68.99 39.50
N GLY A 30 -12.49 -68.68 40.00
CA GLY A 30 -11.31 -68.36 39.23
C GLY A 30 -10.98 -69.40 38.16
N LEU A 31 -11.09 -68.96 36.91
CA LEU A 31 -10.32 -69.45 35.79
C LEU A 31 -9.85 -68.20 35.05
N THR A 32 -8.67 -67.71 35.42
CA THR A 32 -7.93 -66.75 34.62
C THR A 32 -7.78 -67.35 33.22
N ALA A 33 -8.51 -66.81 32.24
CA ALA A 33 -8.22 -67.05 30.84
C ALA A 33 -6.70 -66.86 30.63
N PRO A 34 -6.03 -67.68 29.82
CA PRO A 34 -4.61 -67.52 29.56
C PRO A 34 -4.39 -66.05 29.17
N LYS A 35 -3.59 -65.32 29.96
CA LYS A 35 -3.17 -63.97 29.61
C LYS A 35 -2.60 -64.08 28.20
N ASP A 36 -3.31 -63.52 27.24
CA ASP A 36 -2.87 -63.52 25.86
C ASP A 36 -1.45 -62.94 25.82
N GLU A 37 -0.54 -63.52 25.04
CA GLU A 37 0.82 -62.98 24.88
C GLU A 37 0.78 -61.49 24.55
N TRP A 38 -0.28 -61.05 23.86
CA TRP A 38 -0.58 -59.66 23.57
C TRP A 38 -0.79 -58.79 24.81
N ASP A 39 -1.52 -59.28 25.80
CA ASP A 39 -1.87 -58.54 27.02
C ASP A 39 -0.78 -58.65 28.10
N ALA A 40 0.21 -59.53 27.89
CA ALA A 40 1.38 -59.67 28.76
C ALA A 40 2.45 -58.59 28.51
N ILE A 41 2.51 -58.01 27.31
CA ILE A 41 3.44 -56.90 27.00
C ILE A 41 2.83 -55.60 27.54
N SER A 42 3.56 -54.86 28.37
CA SER A 42 3.13 -53.54 28.85
C SER A 42 3.14 -52.53 27.70
N ARG A 43 2.08 -51.71 27.59
CA ARG A 43 1.99 -50.67 26.55
C ARG A 43 2.88 -49.49 26.90
N THR A 44 3.75 -49.05 25.99
CA THR A 44 4.50 -47.80 26.21
C THR A 44 3.56 -46.59 26.09
N PRO A 45 3.96 -45.42 26.62
CA PRO A 45 3.23 -44.18 26.42
C PRO A 45 2.95 -43.88 24.93
N GLU A 46 3.92 -44.14 24.05
CA GLU A 46 3.80 -43.95 22.61
C GLU A 46 2.71 -44.84 22.00
N TRP A 47 2.61 -46.11 22.41
CA TRP A 47 1.55 -47.00 21.97
C TRP A 47 0.17 -46.49 22.40
N LEU A 48 0.05 -46.04 23.64
CA LEU A 48 -1.17 -45.43 24.16
C LEU A 48 -1.50 -44.10 23.45
N HIS A 49 -0.49 -43.40 22.93
CA HIS A 49 -0.65 -42.20 22.12
C HIS A 49 -1.19 -42.52 20.73
N ALA A 50 -0.63 -43.53 20.07
CA ALA A 50 -1.04 -43.97 18.74
C ALA A 50 -2.46 -44.58 18.72
N THR A 51 -2.88 -45.23 19.82
CA THR A 51 -4.13 -46.03 19.84
C THR A 51 -5.30 -45.40 20.60
N ALA A 52 -5.17 -44.18 21.17
CA ALA A 52 -6.34 -43.64 21.91
C ALA A 52 -7.46 -43.20 20.97
N GLY A 53 -8.67 -43.63 21.33
CA GLY A 53 -9.87 -43.44 20.51
C GLY A 53 -10.04 -44.50 19.43
N PHE A 54 -9.05 -45.37 19.23
CA PHE A 54 -9.16 -46.51 18.32
C PHE A 54 -9.82 -47.69 19.03
N SER A 55 -10.83 -48.29 18.41
CA SER A 55 -11.39 -49.58 18.81
C SER A 55 -11.48 -50.49 17.57
N GLY A 56 -10.91 -51.68 17.66
CA GLY A 56 -10.82 -52.59 16.53
C GLY A 56 -10.17 -53.91 16.91
N SER A 57 -10.02 -54.80 15.91
CA SER A 57 -9.24 -56.03 16.10
C SER A 57 -7.76 -55.70 16.31
N ARG A 58 -6.99 -56.60 16.93
CA ARG A 58 -5.54 -56.41 17.13
C ARG A 58 -4.78 -56.17 15.84
N LYS A 59 -5.21 -56.80 14.74
CA LYS A 59 -4.65 -56.55 13.41
C LYS A 59 -4.90 -55.10 12.97
N ALA A 60 -6.12 -54.60 13.17
CA ALA A 60 -6.45 -53.22 12.82
C ALA A 60 -5.74 -52.21 13.74
N GLU A 61 -5.51 -52.54 15.01
CA GLU A 61 -4.67 -51.75 15.93
C GLU A 61 -3.22 -51.70 15.45
N CYS A 62 -2.65 -52.83 15.00
CA CYS A 62 -1.33 -52.87 14.36
C CYS A 62 -1.23 -51.99 13.12
N ASP A 63 -2.24 -52.04 12.26
CA ASP A 63 -2.29 -51.22 11.05
C ASP A 63 -2.41 -49.73 11.39
N GLU A 64 -3.11 -49.38 12.46
CA GLU A 64 -3.19 -48.01 12.95
C GLU A 64 -1.84 -47.52 13.49
N VAL A 65 -1.21 -48.26 14.41
CA VAL A 65 0.11 -47.91 14.97
C VAL A 65 1.18 -47.83 13.89
N LEU A 66 1.09 -48.66 12.85
CA LEU A 66 2.01 -48.60 11.70
C LEU A 66 1.97 -47.23 11.01
N LYS A 67 0.81 -46.56 10.91
CA LYS A 67 0.71 -45.20 10.35
C LYS A 67 1.50 -44.20 11.18
N TRP A 68 1.44 -44.32 12.50
CA TRP A 68 2.20 -43.46 13.42
C TRP A 68 3.71 -43.70 13.28
N VAL A 69 4.15 -44.97 13.24
CA VAL A 69 5.57 -45.32 13.00
C VAL A 69 6.09 -44.69 11.69
N LYS A 70 5.30 -44.76 10.62
CA LYS A 70 5.66 -44.11 9.34
C LYS A 70 5.66 -42.59 9.44
N GLY A 71 4.74 -42.01 10.21
CA GLY A 71 4.65 -40.58 10.47
C GLY A 71 5.90 -40.00 11.15
N GLU A 72 6.62 -40.82 11.92
CA GLU A 72 7.88 -40.42 12.58
C GLU A 72 9.10 -40.42 11.65
N ALA A 73 8.97 -40.82 10.38
CA ALA A 73 10.10 -40.99 9.45
C ALA A 73 10.97 -39.73 9.25
N SER A 74 10.44 -38.54 9.58
CA SER A 74 11.12 -37.25 9.50
C SER A 74 11.75 -36.77 10.81
N CYS A 75 11.68 -37.55 11.90
CA CYS A 75 12.25 -37.19 13.20
C CYS A 75 13.76 -36.87 13.10
N LYS A 76 14.25 -36.05 14.05
CA LYS A 76 15.66 -35.68 14.16
C LYS A 76 16.15 -35.78 15.60
N GLY A 77 17.41 -36.18 15.75
CA GLY A 77 18.09 -36.30 17.03
C GLY A 77 17.30 -37.08 18.09
N ALA A 78 17.38 -36.59 19.34
CA ALA A 78 16.75 -37.23 20.49
C ALA A 78 15.24 -37.52 20.36
N ILE A 79 14.49 -36.77 19.53
CA ILE A 79 13.05 -36.99 19.31
C ILE A 79 12.78 -38.34 18.63
N CYS A 80 13.73 -38.85 17.84
CA CYS A 80 13.62 -40.17 17.21
C CYS A 80 13.52 -41.32 18.22
N ALA A 81 13.78 -41.09 19.51
CA ALA A 81 13.54 -42.08 20.55
C ALA A 81 12.07 -42.55 20.58
N HIS A 82 11.10 -41.65 20.39
CA HIS A 82 9.67 -42.03 20.37
C HIS A 82 9.33 -42.95 19.20
N GLY A 83 9.81 -42.63 17.99
CA GLY A 83 9.64 -43.48 16.81
C GLY A 83 10.35 -44.83 16.97
N ARG A 84 11.56 -44.85 17.53
CA ARG A 84 12.32 -46.07 17.82
C ARG A 84 11.54 -46.98 18.77
N ASP A 85 11.06 -46.43 19.87
CA ASP A 85 10.40 -47.20 20.94
C ASP A 85 9.04 -47.72 20.48
N LEU A 86 8.26 -46.90 19.77
CA LEU A 86 7.02 -47.36 19.14
C LEU A 86 7.25 -48.47 18.10
N SER A 87 8.29 -48.34 17.27
CA SER A 87 8.63 -49.35 16.26
C SER A 87 9.06 -50.67 16.89
N ARG A 88 9.82 -50.63 17.99
CA ARG A 88 10.21 -51.82 18.75
C ARG A 88 9.01 -52.53 19.35
N GLU A 89 8.08 -51.76 19.93
CA GLU A 89 6.85 -52.33 20.47
C GLU A 89 5.96 -52.92 19.37
N TRP A 90 5.87 -52.25 18.22
CA TRP A 90 5.18 -52.78 17.05
C TRP A 90 5.78 -54.10 16.58
N LEU A 91 7.11 -54.22 16.48
CA LEU A 91 7.73 -55.49 16.10
C LEU A 91 7.45 -56.61 17.11
N ALA A 92 7.51 -56.30 18.40
CA ALA A 92 7.23 -57.28 19.45
C ALA A 92 5.79 -57.80 19.43
N ARG A 93 4.82 -56.93 19.10
CA ARG A 93 3.39 -57.26 19.13
C ARG A 93 2.87 -57.74 17.77
N CYS A 94 3.12 -56.96 16.73
CA CYS A 94 2.42 -57.01 15.46
C CYS A 94 3.09 -57.85 14.39
N GLU A 95 4.38 -58.17 14.49
CA GLU A 95 5.10 -58.90 13.44
C GLU A 95 4.41 -60.22 13.04
N LYS A 96 3.85 -60.94 14.01
CA LYS A 96 3.08 -62.19 13.76
C LYS A 96 1.71 -61.95 13.13
N LEU A 97 1.09 -60.78 13.35
CA LEU A 97 -0.27 -60.45 12.89
C LEU A 97 -0.28 -59.74 11.52
N THR A 98 0.77 -58.97 11.24
CA THR A 98 0.92 -58.12 10.04
C THR A 98 2.33 -58.26 9.44
N PRO A 99 2.74 -59.48 9.01
CA PRO A 99 4.12 -59.75 8.57
C PRO A 99 4.56 -58.91 7.36
N ALA A 100 3.61 -58.46 6.53
CA ALA A 100 3.90 -57.62 5.37
C ALA A 100 4.54 -56.26 5.72
N GLY A 101 4.30 -55.73 6.92
CA GLY A 101 4.87 -54.44 7.37
C GLY A 101 6.20 -54.58 8.14
N ALA A 102 6.61 -55.79 8.52
CA ALA A 102 7.69 -55.99 9.48
C ALA A 102 9.07 -55.56 8.96
N ALA A 103 9.36 -55.78 7.67
CA ALA A 103 10.63 -55.36 7.07
C ALA A 103 10.79 -53.83 7.06
N GLU A 104 9.70 -53.11 6.73
CA GLU A 104 9.68 -51.64 6.74
C GLU A 104 9.84 -51.08 8.16
N VAL A 105 9.14 -51.65 9.15
CA VAL A 105 9.25 -51.22 10.55
C VAL A 105 10.64 -51.50 11.12
N LYS A 106 11.29 -52.62 10.76
CA LYS A 106 12.70 -52.88 11.14
C LYS A 106 13.63 -51.80 10.59
N ALA A 107 13.51 -51.47 9.32
CA ALA A 107 14.32 -50.42 8.69
C ALA A 107 14.09 -49.03 9.34
N LEU A 108 12.83 -48.68 9.62
CA LEU A 108 12.51 -47.44 10.33
C LEU A 108 13.06 -47.44 11.76
N SER A 109 12.93 -48.55 12.50
CA SER A 109 13.44 -48.70 13.86
C SER A 109 14.96 -48.51 13.93
N GLU A 110 15.71 -49.09 13.00
CA GLU A 110 17.16 -48.93 12.91
C GLU A 110 17.54 -47.48 12.60
N ARG A 111 16.85 -46.84 11.65
CA ARG A 111 17.04 -45.42 11.33
C ARG A 111 16.77 -44.52 12.53
N PHE A 112 15.67 -44.75 13.24
CA PHE A 112 15.34 -44.00 14.44
C PHE A 112 16.36 -44.22 15.55
N ALA A 113 16.84 -45.45 15.75
CA ALA A 113 17.87 -45.75 16.73
C ALA A 113 19.20 -45.04 16.43
N ALA A 114 19.59 -44.96 15.16
CA ALA A 114 20.79 -44.24 14.73
C ALA A 114 20.69 -42.73 15.06
N SER A 115 19.55 -42.10 14.77
CA SER A 115 19.34 -40.66 15.03
C SER A 115 19.06 -40.33 16.51
N ALA A 116 18.46 -41.24 17.28
CA ALA A 116 18.07 -41.00 18.68
C ALA A 116 19.27 -40.76 19.62
N GLY A 117 20.50 -41.10 19.19
CA GLY A 117 21.73 -40.84 19.93
C GLY A 117 22.29 -39.44 19.76
N ASP A 118 21.79 -38.65 18.81
CA ASP A 118 22.28 -37.28 18.61
C ASP A 118 21.75 -36.34 19.69
N ALA A 119 22.46 -35.23 19.91
CA ALA A 119 22.05 -34.22 20.87
C ALA A 119 20.63 -33.68 20.57
N PRO A 120 19.82 -33.37 21.60
CA PRO A 120 18.51 -32.78 21.41
C PRO A 120 18.64 -31.40 20.74
N SER A 121 17.75 -31.13 19.78
CA SER A 121 17.58 -29.78 19.24
C SER A 121 17.01 -28.84 20.31
N GLU A 122 17.13 -27.52 20.13
CA GLU A 122 16.47 -26.57 21.03
C GLU A 122 14.96 -26.80 21.12
N CYS A 123 14.34 -27.19 20.00
CA CYS A 123 12.94 -27.57 19.93
C CYS A 123 12.65 -28.86 20.72
N ALA A 124 13.50 -29.88 20.64
CA ALA A 124 13.36 -31.10 21.43
C ALA A 124 13.46 -30.83 22.94
N THR A 125 14.40 -29.98 23.35
CA THR A 125 14.57 -29.56 24.74
C THR A 125 13.33 -28.84 25.25
N LYS A 126 12.85 -27.82 24.52
CA LYS A 126 11.63 -27.08 24.88
C LYS A 126 10.38 -27.97 24.93
N ALA A 127 10.24 -28.92 24.00
CA ALA A 127 9.13 -29.88 24.04
C ALA A 127 9.16 -30.71 25.33
N SER A 128 10.37 -31.17 25.71
CA SER A 128 10.59 -31.96 26.91
C SER A 128 10.32 -31.15 28.19
N GLU A 129 10.71 -29.87 28.22
CA GLU A 129 10.37 -28.95 29.32
C GLU A 129 8.85 -28.80 29.47
N ILE A 130 8.12 -28.57 28.37
CA ILE A 130 6.66 -28.46 28.39
C ILE A 130 6.00 -29.75 28.92
N LEU A 131 6.50 -30.91 28.49
CA LEU A 131 5.98 -32.21 28.90
C LEU A 131 6.25 -32.53 30.37
N ASN A 132 7.47 -32.25 30.84
CA ASN A 132 7.96 -32.70 32.15
C ASN A 132 7.80 -31.65 33.25
N GLU A 133 8.12 -30.40 32.96
CA GLU A 133 8.19 -29.30 33.92
C GLU A 133 6.96 -28.38 33.87
N GLY A 134 6.27 -28.34 32.72
CA GLY A 134 5.15 -27.45 32.47
C GLY A 134 5.58 -26.04 32.08
N CYS A 135 4.63 -25.10 32.00
CA CYS A 135 4.83 -23.79 31.35
C CYS A 135 4.76 -22.61 32.33
N GLY A 136 5.02 -22.91 33.62
CA GLY A 136 5.02 -21.93 34.70
C GLY A 136 3.63 -21.37 35.03
N LYS A 137 3.60 -20.35 35.89
CA LYS A 137 2.35 -19.75 36.41
C LYS A 137 1.60 -18.88 35.41
N ALA A 138 2.31 -18.34 34.41
CA ALA A 138 1.71 -17.48 33.39
C ALA A 138 0.94 -18.26 32.31
N ASP A 139 1.21 -19.57 32.19
CA ASP A 139 0.51 -20.49 31.28
C ASP A 139 0.34 -21.86 31.98
N PRO A 140 -0.55 -21.95 32.98
CA PRO A 140 -0.69 -23.17 33.78
C PRO A 140 -1.17 -24.39 32.97
N THR A 141 -1.88 -24.15 31.85
CA THR A 141 -2.37 -25.21 30.95
C THR A 141 -1.32 -25.65 29.94
N CYS A 142 -0.23 -24.90 29.76
CA CYS A 142 0.73 -25.05 28.67
C CYS A 142 0.18 -24.79 27.27
N GLU A 143 -1.03 -24.25 27.14
CA GLU A 143 -1.69 -24.09 25.85
C GLU A 143 -0.90 -23.15 24.94
N LYS A 144 -0.54 -21.98 25.46
CA LYS A 144 0.18 -20.96 24.70
C LYS A 144 1.60 -21.42 24.39
N GLY A 145 2.30 -21.98 25.37
CA GLY A 145 3.66 -22.48 25.23
C GLY A 145 3.76 -23.61 24.21
N ALA A 146 2.85 -24.58 24.27
CA ALA A 146 2.80 -25.69 23.31
C ALA A 146 2.45 -25.21 21.90
N GLN A 147 1.53 -24.24 21.76
CA GLN A 147 1.18 -23.69 20.44
C GLN A 147 2.31 -22.86 19.82
N LEU A 148 3.04 -22.08 20.63
CA LEU A 148 4.25 -21.37 20.19
C LEU A 148 5.33 -22.34 19.75
N TRP A 149 5.55 -23.41 20.53
CA TRP A 149 6.45 -24.48 20.17
C TRP A 149 6.05 -25.14 18.84
N ALA A 150 4.77 -25.49 18.66
CA ALA A 150 4.28 -26.12 17.43
C ALA A 150 4.50 -25.23 16.20
N THR A 151 4.31 -23.93 16.34
CA THR A 151 4.54 -22.95 15.26
C THR A 151 6.04 -22.83 14.93
N ALA A 152 6.89 -22.75 15.95
CA ALA A 152 8.33 -22.58 15.81
C ALA A 152 9.03 -23.83 15.26
N CYS A 153 8.59 -24.99 15.73
CA CYS A 153 9.25 -26.28 15.53
C CYS A 153 8.50 -27.18 14.54
N GLY A 154 7.43 -26.68 13.93
CA GLY A 154 6.54 -27.39 13.00
C GLY A 154 7.27 -28.11 11.86
N LYS A 155 8.27 -27.44 11.25
CA LYS A 155 9.06 -27.99 10.14
C LYS A 155 10.20 -28.92 10.58
N SER A 156 10.72 -28.77 11.80
CA SER A 156 11.96 -29.43 12.22
C SER A 156 11.73 -30.65 13.10
N ASP A 157 10.84 -30.53 14.09
CA ASP A 157 10.80 -31.41 15.26
C ASP A 157 9.36 -31.82 15.66
N ALA A 158 8.33 -31.21 15.06
CA ALA A 158 6.92 -31.51 15.34
C ALA A 158 6.44 -32.82 14.67
N THR A 159 6.99 -33.96 15.10
CA THR A 159 6.54 -35.27 14.65
C THR A 159 5.15 -35.61 15.21
N PRO A 160 4.33 -36.45 14.52
CA PRO A 160 2.98 -36.75 14.96
C PRO A 160 2.86 -37.21 16.42
N LEU A 161 3.75 -38.10 16.88
CA LEU A 161 3.72 -38.60 18.27
C LEU A 161 4.06 -37.51 19.28
N LEU A 162 5.07 -36.67 19.00
CA LEU A 162 5.46 -35.61 19.91
C LEU A 162 4.37 -34.55 20.03
N VAL A 163 3.77 -34.14 18.90
CA VAL A 163 2.62 -33.24 18.87
C VAL A 163 1.46 -33.84 19.66
N ARG A 164 1.16 -35.14 19.47
CA ARG A 164 0.08 -35.82 20.19
C ARG A 164 0.34 -35.93 21.70
N ALA A 165 1.59 -36.16 22.11
CA ALA A 165 1.98 -36.19 23.51
C ALA A 165 1.77 -34.83 24.17
N LEU A 166 2.19 -33.75 23.49
CA LEU A 166 1.99 -32.37 23.94
C LEU A 166 0.50 -32.02 24.02
N GLU A 167 -0.29 -32.31 22.99
CA GLU A 167 -1.74 -32.10 22.99
C GLU A 167 -2.41 -32.75 24.21
N ARG A 168 -2.06 -33.99 24.53
CA ARG A 168 -2.62 -34.67 25.69
C ARG A 168 -2.15 -34.08 27.00
N SER A 169 -0.89 -33.68 27.09
CA SER A 169 -0.35 -33.02 28.29
C SER A 169 -1.11 -31.71 28.56
N VAL A 170 -1.35 -30.91 27.53
CA VAL A 170 -2.14 -29.67 27.62
C VAL A 170 -3.59 -29.97 27.98
N ARG A 171 -4.28 -30.86 27.24
CA ARG A 171 -5.69 -31.21 27.48
C ARG A 171 -5.94 -31.70 28.92
N ARG A 172 -5.01 -32.44 29.52
CA ARG A 172 -5.11 -32.90 30.92
C ARG A 172 -5.11 -31.76 31.94
N LYS A 173 -4.58 -30.60 31.57
CA LYS A 173 -4.49 -29.41 32.43
C LYS A 173 -5.60 -28.40 32.17
N MET A 174 -6.42 -28.59 31.14
CA MET A 174 -7.54 -27.71 30.80
C MET A 174 -8.82 -28.14 31.53
N GLU A 175 -9.62 -27.16 31.96
CA GLU A 175 -10.93 -27.41 32.59
C GLU A 175 -11.97 -27.86 31.57
N ASP A 176 -11.93 -27.29 30.36
CA ASP A 176 -12.73 -27.71 29.19
C ASP A 176 -11.82 -27.90 27.97
N PRO A 177 -11.27 -29.12 27.76
CA PRO A 177 -10.30 -29.36 26.70
C PRO A 177 -10.89 -29.40 25.29
N GLY A 178 -12.23 -29.55 25.14
CA GLY A 178 -12.92 -29.66 23.86
C GLY A 178 -12.16 -30.46 22.78
N ASP A 179 -12.08 -29.88 21.58
CA ASP A 179 -11.34 -30.41 20.43
C ASP A 179 -9.91 -29.84 20.30
N PHE A 180 -9.27 -29.44 21.41
CA PHE A 180 -7.94 -28.81 21.37
C PHE A 180 -6.91 -29.57 20.52
N ALA A 181 -6.41 -28.95 19.47
CA ALA A 181 -5.36 -29.52 18.62
C ALA A 181 -4.28 -28.47 18.40
N LEU A 182 -3.02 -28.92 18.42
CA LEU A 182 -1.90 -28.04 18.10
C LEU A 182 -1.87 -27.82 16.60
N ASP A 183 -1.78 -26.56 16.19
CA ASP A 183 -1.64 -26.18 14.79
C ASP A 183 -0.15 -26.05 14.43
N PRO A 184 0.42 -26.97 13.63
CA PRO A 184 1.86 -27.01 13.35
C PRO A 184 2.28 -26.05 12.23
N ARG A 185 1.36 -25.23 11.69
CA ARG A 185 1.70 -24.27 10.64
C ARG A 185 2.77 -23.30 11.13
N THR A 186 3.80 -23.13 10.32
CA THR A 186 4.92 -22.23 10.57
C THR A 186 4.53 -20.77 10.36
N CYS A 187 5.35 -19.84 10.87
CA CYS A 187 5.11 -18.42 10.68
C CYS A 187 5.05 -18.00 9.20
N ASP A 188 5.82 -18.61 8.31
CA ASP A 188 5.74 -18.32 6.88
C ASP A 188 4.40 -18.74 6.29
N GLU A 189 3.90 -19.93 6.67
CA GLU A 189 2.59 -20.43 6.22
C GLU A 189 1.47 -19.57 6.78
N LEU A 190 1.52 -19.21 8.07
CA LEU A 190 0.55 -18.31 8.70
C LEU A 190 0.56 -16.92 8.05
N ARG A 191 1.73 -16.38 7.72
CA ARG A 191 1.86 -15.07 7.04
C ARG A 191 1.39 -15.12 5.60
N ALA A 192 1.58 -16.23 4.88
CA ALA A 192 1.07 -16.40 3.52
C ALA A 192 -0.46 -16.24 3.45
N PHE A 193 -1.19 -16.69 4.47
CA PHE A 193 -2.64 -16.48 4.57
C PHE A 193 -3.06 -15.01 4.73
N MET A 194 -2.16 -14.11 5.17
CA MET A 194 -2.49 -12.68 5.23
C MET A 194 -2.55 -12.04 3.85
N ALA A 195 -1.80 -12.56 2.87
CA ALA A 195 -1.89 -12.08 1.49
C ALA A 195 -3.31 -12.27 0.93
N GLU A 196 -3.98 -13.39 1.22
CA GLU A 196 -5.38 -13.62 0.85
C GLU A 196 -6.33 -12.58 1.47
N GLY A 197 -6.01 -12.10 2.67
CA GLY A 197 -6.82 -11.09 3.37
C GLY A 197 -6.78 -9.72 2.70
N THR A 198 -5.75 -9.44 1.89
CA THR A 198 -5.63 -8.18 1.16
C THR A 198 -6.66 -8.02 0.04
N SER A 199 -7.45 -9.06 -0.25
CA SER A 199 -8.60 -8.98 -1.16
C SER A 199 -9.95 -8.91 -0.47
N CYS A 200 -10.02 -8.79 0.87
CA CYS A 200 -11.30 -8.61 1.57
C CYS A 200 -11.98 -7.32 1.09
N ALA A 201 -13.16 -7.44 0.46
CA ALA A 201 -13.85 -6.30 -0.16
C ALA A 201 -14.87 -5.63 0.77
N GLN A 202 -15.34 -6.34 1.79
CA GLN A 202 -16.34 -5.86 2.76
C GLN A 202 -15.74 -5.79 4.16
N GLN A 203 -16.18 -4.82 4.96
CA GLN A 203 -15.71 -4.61 6.33
C GLN A 203 -15.77 -5.90 7.16
N PHE A 204 -16.91 -6.59 7.18
CA PHE A 204 -17.08 -7.83 7.96
C PHE A 204 -16.12 -8.95 7.52
N ALA A 205 -15.85 -9.06 6.21
CA ALA A 205 -14.86 -10.02 5.71
C ALA A 205 -13.45 -9.66 6.17
N CYS A 206 -13.12 -8.37 6.24
CA CYS A 206 -11.85 -7.90 6.79
C CYS A 206 -11.77 -8.10 8.32
N GLU A 207 -12.88 -7.95 9.05
CA GLU A 207 -12.96 -8.25 10.49
C GLU A 207 -12.71 -9.72 10.80
N ASP A 208 -13.18 -10.64 9.95
CA ASP A 208 -12.83 -12.06 10.10
C ASP A 208 -11.35 -12.33 9.81
N MET A 209 -10.74 -11.58 8.87
CA MET A 209 -9.31 -11.66 8.63
C MET A 209 -8.48 -11.03 9.75
N LEU A 210 -9.01 -10.09 10.54
CA LEU A 210 -8.33 -9.57 11.72
C LEU A 210 -8.04 -10.66 12.76
N LYS A 211 -8.94 -11.63 12.94
CA LYS A 211 -8.68 -12.80 13.82
C LYS A 211 -7.44 -13.57 13.38
N ARG A 212 -7.18 -13.63 12.07
CA ARG A 212 -5.97 -14.26 11.52
C ARG A 212 -4.73 -13.39 11.73
N VAL A 213 -4.85 -12.07 11.60
CA VAL A 213 -3.78 -11.14 11.96
C VAL A 213 -3.40 -11.32 13.43
N GLU A 214 -4.37 -11.35 14.34
CA GLU A 214 -4.14 -11.58 15.77
C GLU A 214 -3.48 -12.94 16.04
N LEU A 215 -3.90 -13.98 15.32
CA LEU A 215 -3.28 -15.31 15.39
C LEU A 215 -1.80 -15.27 14.96
N VAL A 216 -1.49 -14.61 13.85
CA VAL A 216 -0.12 -14.44 13.36
C VAL A 216 0.69 -13.65 14.38
N ARG A 217 0.17 -12.52 14.88
CA ARG A 217 0.85 -11.71 15.88
C ARG A 217 1.16 -12.54 17.13
N ALA A 218 0.15 -13.19 17.70
CA ALA A 218 0.29 -13.98 18.92
C ALA A 218 1.29 -15.14 18.80
N ARG A 219 1.48 -15.71 17.60
CA ARG A 219 2.34 -16.88 17.38
C ARG A 219 3.72 -16.53 16.82
N CYS A 220 3.87 -15.38 16.17
CA CYS A 220 5.07 -15.03 15.40
C CYS A 220 5.74 -13.74 15.87
N GLU A 221 5.09 -12.89 16.67
CA GLU A 221 5.76 -11.74 17.28
C GLU A 221 6.80 -12.23 18.31
N GLY A 222 8.06 -11.89 18.09
CA GLY A 222 9.18 -12.23 18.98
C GLY A 222 10.20 -13.20 18.42
N GLN A 223 9.91 -13.89 17.30
CA GLN A 223 10.91 -14.69 16.58
C GLN A 223 11.63 -13.85 15.53
N ASP A 224 10.85 -13.27 14.61
CA ASP A 224 11.35 -12.42 13.52
C ASP A 224 10.35 -11.33 13.20
N ARG A 225 10.83 -10.12 12.91
CA ARG A 225 9.97 -9.04 12.39
C ARG A 225 9.35 -9.49 11.06
N PRO A 226 8.08 -9.13 10.77
CA PRO A 226 7.49 -9.42 9.47
C PRO A 226 8.25 -8.73 8.33
N ALA A 227 8.23 -9.36 7.16
CA ALA A 227 8.64 -8.70 5.92
C ALA A 227 7.70 -7.52 5.64
N LEU A 228 8.17 -6.57 4.82
CA LEU A 228 7.41 -5.36 4.53
C LEU A 228 6.04 -5.65 3.88
N ALA A 229 6.00 -6.58 2.91
CA ALA A 229 4.76 -7.02 2.27
C ALA A 229 3.73 -7.54 3.28
N THR A 230 4.20 -8.32 4.25
CA THR A 230 3.38 -8.91 5.31
C THR A 230 2.77 -7.82 6.20
N ALA A 231 3.55 -6.81 6.58
CA ALA A 231 3.05 -5.68 7.35
C ALA A 231 2.06 -4.83 6.55
N PHE A 232 2.28 -4.63 5.25
CA PHE A 232 1.31 -3.93 4.40
C PHE A 232 0.01 -4.72 4.21
N ALA A 233 0.08 -6.06 4.12
CA ALA A 233 -1.11 -6.89 4.10
C ALA A 233 -1.93 -6.72 5.38
N GLU A 234 -1.26 -6.69 6.54
CA GLU A 234 -1.87 -6.43 7.83
C GLU A 234 -2.50 -5.03 7.92
N LEU A 235 -1.79 -3.98 7.46
CA LEU A 235 -2.36 -2.63 7.38
C LEU A 235 -3.58 -2.58 6.46
N ALA A 236 -3.53 -3.26 5.31
CA ALA A 236 -4.65 -3.31 4.37
C ALA A 236 -5.88 -4.00 4.98
N ILE A 237 -5.70 -5.15 5.66
CA ILE A 237 -6.78 -5.85 6.38
C ILE A 237 -7.36 -4.95 7.48
N THR A 238 -6.49 -4.33 8.28
CA THR A 238 -6.89 -3.46 9.40
C THR A 238 -7.64 -2.22 8.92
N ALA A 239 -7.16 -1.59 7.85
CA ALA A 239 -7.83 -0.49 7.19
C ALA A 239 -9.21 -0.92 6.69
N GLY A 240 -9.29 -2.04 5.97
CA GLY A 240 -10.55 -2.58 5.43
C GLY A 240 -11.58 -2.95 6.50
N ALA A 241 -11.12 -3.31 7.70
CA ALA A 241 -11.96 -3.51 8.88
C ALA A 241 -12.32 -2.19 9.61
N LEU A 242 -11.96 -1.03 9.05
CA LEU A 242 -12.14 0.31 9.62
C LEU A 242 -11.59 0.45 11.04
N LYS A 243 -10.45 -0.22 11.31
CA LYS A 243 -9.72 -0.12 12.58
C LYS A 243 -8.46 0.70 12.41
N THR A 244 -7.95 1.24 13.52
CA THR A 244 -6.61 1.82 13.57
C THR A 244 -5.58 0.71 13.79
N SER A 245 -4.37 0.89 13.27
CA SER A 245 -3.26 -0.03 13.48
C SER A 245 -2.16 0.67 14.28
N PRO A 246 -1.58 0.05 15.33
CA PRO A 246 -0.34 0.52 15.90
C PRO A 246 0.80 0.41 14.86
N PRO A 247 1.93 1.11 15.06
CA PRO A 247 3.10 0.94 14.21
C PRO A 247 3.57 -0.51 14.19
N ILE A 248 3.79 -1.07 12.99
CA ILE A 248 4.22 -2.45 12.82
C ILE A 248 5.73 -2.44 12.59
N PRO A 249 6.56 -2.96 13.50
CA PRO A 249 8.00 -3.08 13.26
C PRO A 249 8.25 -4.11 12.15
N VAL A 250 9.04 -3.75 11.15
CA VAL A 250 9.37 -4.62 10.00
C VAL A 250 10.86 -4.93 9.94
N GLN A 251 11.21 -5.93 9.14
CA GLN A 251 12.61 -6.21 8.80
C GLN A 251 13.23 -4.98 8.13
N PRO A 252 14.51 -4.64 8.44
CA PRO A 252 15.15 -3.44 7.92
C PRO A 252 15.43 -3.49 6.42
N THR A 253 15.33 -4.67 5.79
CA THR A 253 15.59 -4.86 4.36
C THR A 253 14.61 -5.88 3.79
N PRO A 254 13.90 -5.58 2.68
CA PRO A 254 13.91 -4.33 1.92
C PRO A 254 13.11 -3.20 2.61
N ALA A 255 13.53 -1.95 2.38
CA ALA A 255 12.81 -0.75 2.85
C ALA A 255 11.80 -0.20 1.81
N LYS A 256 11.53 -0.96 0.74
CA LYS A 256 10.64 -0.60 -0.36
C LYS A 256 9.77 -1.79 -0.74
N LEU A 257 8.54 -1.50 -1.13
CA LEU A 257 7.59 -2.48 -1.65
C LEU A 257 8.02 -2.94 -3.04
N MET A 258 7.89 -4.23 -3.29
CA MET A 258 8.08 -4.84 -4.61
C MET A 258 6.81 -4.66 -5.46
N PRO A 259 6.92 -4.71 -6.80
CA PRO A 259 5.76 -4.69 -7.67
C PRO A 259 4.75 -5.80 -7.30
N GLY A 260 3.48 -5.41 -7.13
CA GLY A 260 2.40 -6.34 -6.80
C GLY A 260 2.14 -6.55 -5.30
N GLU A 261 3.01 -6.07 -4.41
CA GLU A 261 2.78 -6.15 -2.95
C GLU A 261 1.68 -5.19 -2.47
N THR A 262 1.43 -4.12 -3.23
CA THR A 262 0.27 -3.25 -3.07
C THR A 262 -0.32 -2.93 -4.45
N PRO A 263 -1.65 -2.87 -4.61
CA PRO A 263 -2.28 -2.58 -5.89
C PRO A 263 -1.96 -1.17 -6.42
N VAL A 264 -1.74 -0.22 -5.52
CA VAL A 264 -1.48 1.20 -5.85
C VAL A 264 -0.32 1.72 -4.99
N PRO A 265 0.93 1.43 -5.39
CA PRO A 265 2.11 1.89 -4.66
C PRO A 265 2.36 3.38 -4.87
N PHE A 266 3.02 4.03 -3.92
CA PHE A 266 3.66 5.33 -4.14
C PHE A 266 4.75 5.21 -5.20
N ALA A 267 5.03 6.30 -5.91
CA ALA A 267 6.09 6.35 -6.92
C ALA A 267 7.49 6.06 -6.36
N ASP A 268 7.72 6.33 -5.07
CA ASP A 268 8.98 6.03 -4.37
C ASP A 268 9.04 4.59 -3.80
N ALA A 269 7.96 3.81 -3.94
CA ALA A 269 7.74 2.48 -3.40
C ALA A 269 7.86 2.38 -1.87
N SER A 270 7.74 3.49 -1.14
CA SER A 270 7.76 3.51 0.33
C SER A 270 6.42 3.10 0.96
N GLY A 271 5.40 2.81 0.16
CA GLY A 271 4.04 2.56 0.64
C GLY A 271 3.03 2.59 -0.48
N GLY A 272 1.76 2.84 -0.15
CA GLY A 272 0.68 2.92 -1.13
C GLY A 272 -0.69 3.21 -0.53
N ALA A 273 -1.70 3.27 -1.38
CA ALA A 273 -3.09 3.46 -0.96
C ALA A 273 -3.67 2.18 -0.33
N LEU A 274 -4.36 2.32 0.80
CA LEU A 274 -5.06 1.23 1.47
C LEU A 274 -6.57 1.34 1.24
N LEU A 275 -7.13 2.53 1.45
CA LEU A 275 -8.54 2.85 1.18
C LEU A 275 -8.71 4.25 0.60
N VAL A 276 -9.71 4.38 -0.26
CA VAL A 276 -10.24 5.63 -0.81
C VAL A 276 -11.74 5.59 -0.63
N CYS A 277 -12.31 6.52 0.13
CA CYS A 277 -13.75 6.53 0.46
C CYS A 277 -14.24 5.25 1.18
N GLY A 278 -13.40 4.65 2.03
CA GLY A 278 -13.71 3.37 2.65
C GLY A 278 -13.66 2.16 1.69
N GLU A 279 -13.38 2.36 0.41
CA GLU A 279 -13.21 1.28 -0.58
C GLU A 279 -11.73 1.02 -0.86
N ARG A 280 -11.38 -0.24 -1.14
CA ARG A 280 -10.01 -0.60 -1.52
C ARG A 280 -9.81 -0.39 -3.02
N PRO A 281 -8.84 0.43 -3.45
CA PRO A 281 -8.50 0.53 -4.86
C PRO A 281 -7.80 -0.76 -5.33
N THR A 282 -8.22 -1.32 -6.46
CA THR A 282 -7.59 -2.52 -7.05
C THR A 282 -6.50 -2.21 -8.07
N ASP A 283 -6.44 -0.96 -8.51
CA ASP A 283 -5.50 -0.47 -9.51
C ASP A 283 -5.49 1.07 -9.49
N LEU A 284 -4.52 1.67 -10.16
CA LEU A 284 -4.36 3.12 -10.25
C LEU A 284 -5.60 3.81 -10.87
N GLY A 285 -6.24 3.20 -11.86
CA GLY A 285 -7.41 3.79 -12.52
C GLY A 285 -8.59 3.94 -11.57
N LYS A 286 -8.90 2.87 -10.81
CA LYS A 286 -9.92 2.93 -9.76
C LYS A 286 -9.55 3.89 -8.64
N TYR A 287 -8.28 3.92 -8.22
CA TYR A 287 -7.81 4.89 -7.23
C TYR A 287 -8.10 6.34 -7.66
N LEU A 288 -7.73 6.72 -8.89
CA LEU A 288 -7.97 8.07 -9.41
C LEU A 288 -9.46 8.37 -9.64
N ALA A 289 -10.25 7.38 -10.02
CA ALA A 289 -11.69 7.53 -10.17
C ALA A 289 -12.40 7.74 -8.81
N GLN A 290 -12.10 6.89 -7.82
CA GLN A 290 -12.65 6.98 -6.47
C GLN A 290 -12.22 8.29 -5.79
N ARG A 291 -10.94 8.68 -5.91
CA ARG A 291 -10.44 9.91 -5.32
C ARG A 291 -11.18 11.14 -5.85
N ARG A 292 -11.52 11.18 -7.14
CA ARG A 292 -12.37 12.24 -7.72
C ARG A 292 -13.83 12.18 -7.28
N ALA A 293 -14.36 10.98 -7.02
CA ALA A 293 -15.77 10.79 -6.70
C ALA A 293 -16.12 11.17 -5.25
N CYS A 294 -15.16 11.11 -4.32
CA CYS A 294 -15.44 11.32 -2.88
C CYS A 294 -14.62 12.48 -2.30
N GLU A 295 -14.87 13.67 -2.83
CA GLU A 295 -14.36 14.90 -2.24
C GLU A 295 -14.97 15.10 -0.84
N GLY A 296 -14.13 15.39 0.15
CA GLY A 296 -14.50 15.58 1.56
C GLY A 296 -14.33 14.36 2.46
N GLU A 297 -14.08 13.16 1.92
CA GLU A 297 -13.83 11.96 2.73
C GLU A 297 -12.35 11.77 3.08
N ALA A 298 -12.04 10.80 3.94
CA ALA A 298 -10.67 10.48 4.32
C ALA A 298 -10.02 9.49 3.34
N LEU A 299 -8.76 9.74 2.98
CA LEU A 299 -7.90 8.78 2.31
C LEU A 299 -7.06 8.03 3.36
N VAL A 300 -7.02 6.70 3.28
CA VAL A 300 -6.19 5.89 4.17
C VAL A 300 -5.01 5.34 3.39
N LEU A 301 -3.81 5.71 3.83
CA LEU A 301 -2.55 5.34 3.18
C LEU A 301 -1.68 4.53 4.14
N GLY A 302 -0.83 3.67 3.59
CA GLY A 302 0.22 2.97 4.31
C GLY A 302 1.59 3.49 3.88
N LYS A 303 2.51 3.73 4.81
CA LYS A 303 3.88 4.17 4.51
C LYS A 303 4.90 3.57 5.48
N VAL A 304 6.09 3.30 4.96
CA VAL A 304 7.27 2.88 5.71
C VAL A 304 8.01 4.10 6.25
N PHE A 305 8.40 4.03 7.51
CA PHE A 305 9.26 5.00 8.16
C PHE A 305 10.56 4.33 8.59
N VAL A 306 11.69 4.92 8.17
CA VAL A 306 13.03 4.48 8.56
C VAL A 306 13.53 5.41 9.65
N ARG A 307 13.76 4.87 10.84
CA ARG A 307 14.43 5.51 11.98
C ARG A 307 15.84 4.93 12.13
N VAL A 308 16.69 5.57 12.93
CA VAL A 308 18.14 5.27 13.08
C VAL A 308 18.45 3.77 13.26
N ARG A 309 17.56 2.98 13.86
CA ARG A 309 17.73 1.52 14.04
C ARG A 309 16.46 0.70 13.80
N GLU A 310 15.39 1.31 13.32
CA GLU A 310 14.09 0.69 13.25
C GLU A 310 13.38 1.07 11.97
N VAL A 311 12.75 0.09 11.34
CA VAL A 311 11.85 0.30 10.20
C VAL A 311 10.48 -0.11 10.67
N GLU A 312 9.50 0.76 10.48
CA GLU A 312 8.12 0.52 10.87
C GLU A 312 7.17 0.88 9.72
N ALA A 313 6.15 0.06 9.52
CA ALA A 313 5.04 0.37 8.64
C ALA A 313 3.92 1.03 9.47
N ARG A 314 3.37 2.13 8.96
CA ARG A 314 2.29 2.88 9.61
C ARG A 314 1.15 3.12 8.63
N MET A 315 -0.04 3.21 9.18
CA MET A 315 -1.24 3.64 8.48
C MET A 315 -1.58 5.07 8.91
N GLY A 316 -1.99 5.90 7.95
CA GLY A 316 -2.36 7.28 8.17
C GLY A 316 -3.64 7.65 7.45
N SER A 317 -4.43 8.54 8.07
CA SER A 317 -5.67 9.06 7.53
C SER A 317 -5.47 10.52 7.10
N PHE A 318 -5.85 10.83 5.87
CA PHE A 318 -5.62 12.14 5.26
C PHE A 318 -6.95 12.79 4.87
N GLU A 319 -7.10 14.07 5.19
CA GLU A 319 -8.20 14.87 4.66
C GLU A 319 -8.05 15.03 3.15
N HIS A 320 -9.12 14.74 2.41
CA HIS A 320 -9.17 14.86 0.96
C HIS A 320 -10.28 15.84 0.54
N PRO A 321 -10.06 17.16 0.65
CA PRO A 321 -11.07 18.15 0.28
C PRO A 321 -11.40 18.15 -1.23
N SER A 322 -10.42 17.85 -2.09
CA SER A 322 -10.61 17.62 -3.53
C SER A 322 -9.39 16.91 -4.12
N ASP A 323 -9.55 16.27 -5.29
CA ASP A 323 -8.45 15.56 -5.97
C ASP A 323 -7.28 16.50 -6.27
N ALA A 324 -7.58 17.71 -6.73
CA ALA A 324 -6.58 18.73 -7.03
C ALA A 324 -5.86 19.19 -5.77
N LEU A 325 -6.59 19.53 -4.70
CA LEU A 325 -6.01 20.06 -3.47
C LEU A 325 -5.20 19.01 -2.70
N PHE A 326 -5.63 17.75 -2.72
CA PHE A 326 -4.86 16.67 -2.13
C PHE A 326 -3.54 16.46 -2.86
N ALA A 327 -3.58 16.32 -4.19
CA ALA A 327 -2.37 16.19 -5.00
C ALA A 327 -1.43 17.34 -4.65
N GLN A 328 -1.92 18.57 -4.78
CA GLN A 328 -1.22 19.80 -4.44
C GLN A 328 -0.57 19.87 -3.06
N ARG A 329 -1.25 19.39 -2.01
CA ARG A 329 -0.73 19.43 -0.63
C ARG A 329 0.30 18.34 -0.34
N PHE A 330 0.25 17.22 -1.08
CA PHE A 330 1.08 16.04 -0.82
C PHE A 330 1.86 15.56 -2.05
N PRO A 331 2.74 16.39 -2.65
CA PRO A 331 3.61 15.99 -3.76
C PRO A 331 4.38 14.68 -3.58
N SER A 332 4.80 14.40 -2.35
CA SER A 332 5.59 13.22 -2.00
C SER A 332 4.75 11.93 -1.87
N LEU A 333 3.42 12.04 -1.89
CA LEU A 333 2.48 10.90 -1.83
C LEU A 333 1.87 10.55 -3.18
N VAL A 334 2.52 10.92 -4.28
CA VAL A 334 2.09 10.59 -5.64
C VAL A 334 2.17 9.09 -5.90
N MET A 335 1.14 8.51 -6.52
CA MET A 335 1.13 7.08 -6.87
C MET A 335 1.99 6.80 -8.10
N ALA A 336 2.54 5.57 -8.18
CA ALA A 336 3.28 5.12 -9.35
C ALA A 336 2.37 5.17 -10.59
N GLY A 337 2.80 5.86 -11.65
CA GLY A 337 2.02 6.04 -12.89
C GLY A 337 0.95 7.14 -12.84
N GLU A 338 0.74 7.79 -11.68
CA GLU A 338 -0.31 8.82 -11.54
C GLU A 338 -0.07 10.02 -12.45
N ARG A 339 1.18 10.48 -12.58
CA ARG A 339 1.51 11.64 -13.41
C ARG A 339 1.21 11.38 -14.87
N GLU A 340 1.56 10.20 -15.36
CA GLU A 340 1.31 9.74 -16.72
C GLU A 340 -0.20 9.59 -16.99
N ALA A 341 -0.95 9.07 -16.02
CA ALA A 341 -2.41 8.97 -16.12
C ALA A 341 -3.06 10.36 -16.20
N ARG A 342 -2.64 11.31 -15.34
CA ARG A 342 -3.10 12.70 -15.38
C ARG A 342 -2.72 13.40 -16.67
N ASP A 343 -1.51 13.20 -17.17
CA ASP A 343 -1.06 13.77 -18.43
C ASP A 343 -1.91 13.28 -19.61
N LYS A 344 -2.33 11.99 -19.62
CA LYS A 344 -3.26 11.48 -20.64
C LYS A 344 -4.61 12.20 -20.63
N GLU A 345 -5.17 12.47 -19.45
CA GLU A 345 -6.43 13.23 -19.33
C GLU A 345 -6.27 14.67 -19.83
N VAL A 346 -5.16 15.31 -19.48
CA VAL A 346 -4.84 16.66 -19.96
C VAL A 346 -4.64 16.69 -21.48
N ILE A 347 -3.97 15.69 -22.07
CA ILE A 347 -3.81 15.57 -23.52
C ILE A 347 -5.18 15.47 -24.20
N ALA A 348 -6.09 14.65 -23.69
CA ALA A 348 -7.43 14.51 -24.27
C ALA A 348 -8.22 15.83 -24.20
N ALA A 349 -8.17 16.53 -23.06
CA ALA A 349 -8.84 17.82 -22.88
C ALA A 349 -8.26 18.91 -23.80
N LEU A 350 -6.93 18.98 -23.90
CA LEU A 350 -6.23 19.89 -24.81
C LEU A 350 -6.54 19.59 -26.26
N ASP A 351 -6.50 18.33 -26.68
CA ASP A 351 -6.79 17.95 -28.06
C ASP A 351 -8.21 18.34 -28.49
N ALA A 352 -9.19 18.18 -27.60
CA ALA A 352 -10.55 18.64 -27.82
C ALA A 352 -10.63 20.18 -27.98
N ALA A 353 -9.96 20.93 -27.10
CA ALA A 353 -9.93 22.40 -27.17
C ALA A 353 -9.23 22.90 -28.45
N LEU A 354 -8.09 22.31 -28.81
CA LEU A 354 -7.33 22.65 -30.01
C LEU A 354 -8.09 22.29 -31.29
N SER A 355 -8.77 21.14 -31.32
CA SER A 355 -9.61 20.74 -32.45
C SER A 355 -10.79 21.70 -32.64
N LYS A 356 -11.43 22.13 -31.54
CA LYS A 356 -12.50 23.12 -31.59
C LYS A 356 -12.01 24.49 -32.07
N ALA A 357 -10.85 24.94 -31.58
CA ALA A 357 -10.23 26.18 -32.04
C ALA A 357 -9.90 26.14 -33.54
N ALA A 358 -9.36 25.01 -34.02
CA ALA A 358 -9.05 24.79 -35.42
C ALA A 358 -10.31 24.80 -36.31
N ALA A 359 -11.37 24.10 -35.90
CA ALA A 359 -12.64 24.07 -36.62
C ALA A 359 -13.26 25.48 -36.76
N LEU A 360 -13.30 26.25 -35.67
CA LEU A 360 -13.75 27.64 -35.70
C LEU A 360 -12.88 28.50 -36.63
N GLY A 361 -11.57 28.28 -36.66
CA GLY A 361 -10.67 28.93 -37.61
C GLY A 361 -10.99 28.61 -39.08
N GLN A 362 -11.34 27.36 -39.39
CA GLN A 362 -11.75 26.93 -40.73
C GLN A 362 -13.11 27.52 -41.15
N GLU A 363 -14.01 27.76 -40.19
CA GLU A 363 -15.29 28.45 -40.38
C GLU A 363 -15.15 29.97 -40.54
N GLY A 364 -13.93 30.51 -40.45
CA GLY A 364 -13.66 31.96 -40.47
C GLY A 364 -13.98 32.68 -39.15
N ARG A 365 -14.35 31.94 -38.10
CA ARG A 365 -14.66 32.43 -36.74
C ARG A 365 -13.40 32.48 -35.88
N THR A 366 -12.40 33.20 -36.37
CA THR A 366 -11.03 33.15 -35.82
C THR A 366 -10.94 33.70 -34.40
N LEU A 367 -11.75 34.69 -34.03
CA LEU A 367 -11.76 35.27 -32.69
C LEU A 367 -12.31 34.28 -31.65
N GLU A 368 -13.42 33.60 -31.96
CA GLU A 368 -13.94 32.54 -31.09
C GLU A 368 -12.97 31.36 -31.03
N GLY A 369 -12.31 31.03 -32.15
CA GLY A 369 -11.23 30.03 -32.16
C GLY A 369 -10.07 30.42 -31.23
N ALA A 370 -9.68 31.69 -31.20
CA ALA A 370 -8.65 32.21 -30.30
C ALA A 370 -9.06 32.16 -28.83
N PHE A 371 -10.34 32.45 -28.52
CA PHE A 371 -10.87 32.32 -27.17
C PHE A 371 -10.86 30.86 -26.69
N GLU A 372 -11.27 29.90 -27.53
CA GLU A 372 -11.23 28.48 -27.20
C GLU A 372 -9.79 27.96 -27.03
N LEU A 373 -8.87 28.38 -27.91
CA LEU A 373 -7.44 28.09 -27.78
C LEU A 373 -6.90 28.61 -26.46
N PHE A 374 -7.17 29.88 -26.15
CA PHE A 374 -6.75 30.51 -24.89
C PHE A 374 -7.29 29.76 -23.69
N LYS A 375 -8.60 29.49 -23.64
CA LYS A 375 -9.23 28.78 -22.53
C LYS A 375 -8.60 27.41 -22.31
N GLY A 376 -8.41 26.62 -23.37
CA GLY A 376 -7.80 25.29 -23.28
C GLY A 376 -6.35 25.32 -22.81
N VAL A 377 -5.53 26.20 -23.39
CA VAL A 377 -4.12 26.33 -23.04
C VAL A 377 -3.95 26.85 -21.60
N MET A 378 -4.72 27.85 -21.21
CA MET A 378 -4.61 28.45 -19.87
C MET A 378 -5.06 27.51 -18.76
N ALA A 379 -6.10 26.71 -19.00
CA ALA A 379 -6.54 25.68 -18.06
C ALA A 379 -5.45 24.62 -17.76
N HIS A 380 -4.51 24.43 -18.69
CA HIS A 380 -3.49 23.38 -18.60
C HIS A 380 -2.05 23.90 -18.74
N ALA A 381 -1.82 25.20 -18.56
CA ALA A 381 -0.52 25.83 -18.80
C ALA A 381 0.61 25.20 -17.95
N GLY A 382 0.37 24.96 -16.66
CA GLY A 382 1.35 24.29 -15.79
C GLY A 382 1.70 22.87 -16.28
N ALA A 383 0.71 22.13 -16.80
CA ALA A 383 0.91 20.80 -17.35
C ALA A 383 1.72 20.82 -18.67
N ILE A 384 1.39 21.74 -19.58
CA ILE A 384 2.14 21.97 -20.82
C ILE A 384 3.59 22.36 -20.51
N GLN A 385 3.81 23.17 -19.48
CA GLN A 385 5.14 23.62 -19.09
C GLN A 385 5.99 22.48 -18.51
N ARG A 386 5.42 21.59 -17.70
CA ARG A 386 6.18 20.53 -17.02
C ARG A 386 6.36 19.26 -17.85
N SER A 387 5.39 18.91 -18.70
CA SER A 387 5.37 17.61 -19.38
C SER A 387 5.81 17.70 -20.84
N ALA A 388 6.93 17.03 -21.15
CA ALA A 388 7.37 16.85 -22.53
C ALA A 388 6.38 16.01 -23.35
N ALA A 389 5.70 15.05 -22.72
CA ALA A 389 4.70 14.20 -23.38
C ALA A 389 3.48 15.03 -23.84
N ILE A 390 3.01 15.97 -23.00
CA ILE A 390 1.92 16.88 -23.38
C ILE A 390 2.35 17.77 -24.55
N ARG A 391 3.54 18.38 -24.50
CA ARG A 391 4.06 19.21 -25.59
C ARG A 391 4.17 18.43 -26.91
N ALA A 392 4.68 17.21 -26.86
CA ALA A 392 4.79 16.34 -28.03
C ALA A 392 3.41 16.00 -28.61
N ALA A 393 2.42 15.72 -27.76
CA ALA A 393 1.06 15.39 -28.20
C ALA A 393 0.36 16.57 -28.90
N ILE A 394 0.52 17.80 -28.39
CA ILE A 394 -0.14 18.97 -28.98
C ILE A 394 0.61 19.56 -30.19
N ALA A 395 1.88 19.19 -30.40
CA ALA A 395 2.69 19.71 -31.51
C ALA A 395 2.07 19.42 -32.89
N GLY A 396 1.32 18.31 -33.04
CA GLY A 396 0.61 17.97 -34.28
C GLY A 396 -0.50 18.96 -34.68
N ARG A 397 -0.84 19.93 -33.83
CA ARG A 397 -1.86 20.96 -34.09
C ARG A 397 -1.30 22.29 -34.61
N ASP A 398 0.02 22.41 -34.76
CA ASP A 398 0.73 23.67 -35.08
C ASP A 398 0.08 24.46 -36.23
N GLU A 399 -0.07 23.86 -37.42
CA GLU A 399 -0.67 24.55 -38.58
C GLU A 399 -2.16 24.88 -38.37
N ALA A 400 -2.91 23.99 -37.71
CA ALA A 400 -4.34 24.12 -37.56
C ALA A 400 -4.74 25.31 -36.67
N ILE A 401 -3.86 25.70 -35.74
CA ILE A 401 -4.12 26.82 -34.80
C ILE A 401 -3.53 28.17 -35.26
N LEU A 402 -2.89 28.22 -36.44
CA LEU A 402 -2.36 29.46 -37.03
C LEU A 402 -3.36 30.63 -36.99
N PRO A 403 -4.65 30.46 -37.38
CA PRO A 403 -5.59 31.58 -37.40
C PRO A 403 -5.90 32.09 -35.99
N ALA A 404 -6.06 31.19 -35.04
CA ALA A 404 -6.37 31.51 -33.64
C ALA A 404 -5.20 32.27 -32.99
N LEU A 405 -3.96 31.83 -33.19
CA LEU A 405 -2.79 32.53 -32.63
C LEU A 405 -2.64 33.94 -33.24
N ARG A 406 -2.89 34.12 -34.54
CA ARG A 406 -2.88 35.46 -35.17
C ARG A 406 -3.89 36.43 -34.53
N GLU A 407 -5.07 35.97 -34.11
CA GLU A 407 -6.02 36.85 -33.39
C GLU A 407 -5.49 37.28 -32.02
N LEU A 408 -4.78 36.40 -31.30
CA LEU A 408 -4.09 36.79 -30.06
C LEU A 408 -3.07 37.91 -30.32
N ALA A 409 -2.31 37.82 -31.42
CA ALA A 409 -1.37 38.87 -31.80
C ALA A 409 -2.11 40.18 -32.10
N LYS A 410 -3.21 40.14 -32.86
CA LYS A 410 -4.03 41.33 -33.16
C LYS A 410 -4.55 42.00 -31.90
N ALA A 411 -4.97 41.24 -30.89
CA ALA A 411 -5.38 41.80 -29.61
C ALA A 411 -4.24 42.59 -28.93
N LYS A 412 -3.01 42.05 -28.95
CA LYS A 412 -1.83 42.75 -28.41
C LYS A 412 -1.42 43.97 -29.25
N VAL A 413 -1.51 43.88 -30.57
CA VAL A 413 -1.30 45.03 -31.47
C VAL A 413 -2.29 46.13 -31.15
N SER A 414 -3.58 45.81 -30.95
CA SER A 414 -4.61 46.81 -30.64
C SER A 414 -4.32 47.58 -29.34
N VAL A 415 -3.79 46.91 -28.30
CA VAL A 415 -3.39 47.61 -27.06
C VAL A 415 -2.20 48.53 -27.31
N SER A 416 -1.22 48.04 -28.07
CA SER A 416 0.00 48.79 -28.42
C SER A 416 -0.28 50.03 -29.28
N SER A 417 -1.14 49.90 -30.30
CA SER A 417 -1.40 50.96 -31.28
C SER A 417 -2.29 52.08 -30.75
N ARG A 418 -3.04 51.85 -29.66
CA ARG A 418 -3.88 52.87 -29.01
C ARG A 418 -3.09 53.84 -28.13
N GLY A 419 -1.76 53.69 -28.06
CA GLY A 419 -0.91 54.53 -27.22
C GLY A 419 -1.14 54.31 -25.72
N LEU A 420 -1.72 53.17 -25.33
CA LEU A 420 -2.00 52.83 -23.93
C LEU A 420 -0.72 52.45 -23.15
N LEU A 421 0.39 52.24 -23.85
CA LEU A 421 1.69 51.87 -23.29
C LEU A 421 2.75 52.87 -23.78
N ALA A 422 3.62 53.33 -22.87
CA ALA A 422 4.69 54.29 -23.20
C ALA A 422 6.05 53.86 -22.63
N GLY A 423 7.13 54.40 -23.20
CA GLY A 423 8.49 54.20 -22.68
C GLY A 423 8.89 52.73 -22.48
N ASN A 424 9.39 52.42 -21.28
CA ASN A 424 9.83 51.08 -20.90
C ASN A 424 8.69 50.04 -20.90
N GLU A 425 7.47 50.45 -20.54
CA GLU A 425 6.30 49.56 -20.46
C GLU A 425 5.96 48.97 -21.83
N PHE A 426 6.00 49.82 -22.86
CA PHE A 426 5.81 49.39 -24.24
C PHE A 426 6.90 48.38 -24.68
N ILE A 427 8.18 48.66 -24.39
CA ILE A 427 9.29 47.77 -24.77
C ILE A 427 9.13 46.41 -24.09
N VAL A 428 8.87 46.40 -22.78
CA VAL A 428 8.67 45.18 -21.98
C VAL A 428 7.50 44.35 -22.51
N PHE A 429 6.36 44.99 -22.75
CA PHE A 429 5.17 44.33 -23.26
C PHE A 429 5.46 43.65 -24.60
N VAL A 430 6.14 44.33 -25.52
CA VAL A 430 6.44 43.80 -26.85
C VAL A 430 7.47 42.67 -26.79
N ASN A 431 8.54 42.82 -26.01
CA ASN A 431 9.54 41.75 -25.82
C ASN A 431 8.89 40.48 -25.26
N ARG A 432 8.03 40.63 -24.26
CA ARG A 432 7.29 39.51 -23.69
C ARG A 432 6.29 38.92 -24.67
N ALA A 433 5.58 39.75 -25.42
CA ALA A 433 4.66 39.27 -26.45
C ALA A 433 5.36 38.38 -27.47
N LEU A 434 6.54 38.76 -27.94
CA LEU A 434 7.33 37.99 -28.90
C LEU A 434 7.75 36.61 -28.37
N ALA A 435 8.05 36.50 -27.08
CA ALA A 435 8.46 35.24 -26.46
C ALA A 435 7.27 34.38 -25.99
N ARG A 436 6.19 35.02 -25.53
CA ARG A 436 5.09 34.42 -24.77
C ARG A 436 3.73 34.85 -25.34
N PRO A 437 3.17 34.15 -26.35
CA PRO A 437 1.90 34.54 -26.95
C PRO A 437 0.74 34.69 -25.98
N PHE A 438 0.68 33.83 -24.96
CA PHE A 438 -0.35 33.83 -23.90
C PHE A 438 -0.03 34.76 -22.72
N GLY A 439 1.18 35.32 -22.65
CA GLY A 439 1.53 36.31 -21.63
C GLY A 439 0.72 37.60 -21.78
N ASP A 440 0.54 38.34 -20.70
CA ASP A 440 -0.24 39.59 -20.65
C ASP A 440 -1.74 39.44 -20.98
N PHE A 441 -2.29 38.22 -20.93
CA PHE A 441 -3.74 38.01 -20.97
C PHE A 441 -4.29 37.75 -19.56
N SER A 442 -5.38 38.43 -19.22
CA SER A 442 -6.21 38.13 -18.05
C SER A 442 -7.04 36.86 -18.26
N LEU A 443 -7.62 36.30 -17.20
CA LEU A 443 -8.44 35.09 -17.27
C LEU A 443 -9.71 35.29 -18.13
N GLU A 444 -10.17 36.54 -18.27
CA GLU A 444 -11.31 36.96 -19.08
C GLU A 444 -10.94 37.23 -20.54
N PHE A 445 -9.77 36.79 -20.99
CA PHE A 445 -9.30 36.99 -22.37
C PHE A 445 -9.09 38.46 -22.77
N SER A 446 -8.71 39.30 -21.80
CA SER A 446 -8.35 40.70 -22.06
C SER A 446 -6.84 40.90 -21.99
N VAL A 447 -6.26 41.74 -22.86
CA VAL A 447 -4.83 42.04 -22.83
C VAL A 447 -4.54 43.10 -21.77
N GLN A 448 -3.77 42.73 -20.75
CA GLN A 448 -3.33 43.57 -19.63
C GLN A 448 -1.83 43.36 -19.42
N GLN A 449 -1.05 44.43 -19.55
CA GLN A 449 0.39 44.35 -19.33
C GLN A 449 0.68 43.88 -17.90
N GLY A 450 1.50 42.84 -17.78
CA GLY A 450 1.90 42.29 -16.49
C GLY A 450 0.83 41.43 -15.83
N ALA A 451 -0.20 41.00 -16.58
CA ALA A 451 -1.20 40.07 -16.06
C ALA A 451 -0.53 38.84 -15.41
N LEU A 452 -0.85 38.60 -14.14
CA LEU A 452 -0.37 37.43 -13.40
C LEU A 452 -1.15 36.20 -13.85
N SER A 453 -0.67 35.55 -14.90
CA SER A 453 -1.28 34.33 -15.42
C SER A 453 -0.23 33.31 -15.83
N ARG A 454 -0.55 32.02 -15.72
CA ARG A 454 0.33 30.91 -16.14
C ARG A 454 0.71 30.97 -17.62
N GLY A 455 0.00 31.75 -18.44
CA GLY A 455 0.31 31.94 -19.86
C GLY A 455 1.70 32.55 -20.10
N VAL A 456 2.24 33.31 -19.14
CA VAL A 456 3.60 33.87 -19.25
C VAL A 456 4.69 32.79 -19.22
N THR A 457 4.43 31.62 -18.64
CA THR A 457 5.44 30.57 -18.49
C THR A 457 5.58 29.71 -19.76
N LEU A 458 4.72 29.93 -20.76
CA LEU A 458 4.64 29.13 -21.98
C LEU A 458 5.46 29.73 -23.13
N GLU A 459 6.51 29.03 -23.53
CA GLU A 459 7.35 29.33 -24.71
C GLU A 459 6.84 28.50 -25.89
N THR A 460 5.90 29.05 -26.67
CA THR A 460 5.19 28.29 -27.72
C THR A 460 6.08 27.90 -28.89
N ALA A 461 7.16 28.64 -29.15
CA ALA A 461 8.09 28.33 -30.24
C ALA A 461 8.66 26.91 -30.16
N GLY A 462 8.79 26.36 -28.94
CA GLY A 462 9.32 25.01 -28.72
C GLY A 462 8.36 23.87 -29.07
N PHE A 463 7.06 24.14 -29.24
CA PHE A 463 6.06 23.10 -29.57
C PHE A 463 5.07 23.47 -30.68
N TRP A 464 4.94 24.75 -31.03
CA TRP A 464 4.17 25.26 -32.17
C TRP A 464 4.97 26.32 -32.96
N PRO A 465 6.06 25.91 -33.64
CA PRO A 465 6.94 26.84 -34.33
C PRO A 465 6.24 27.63 -35.43
N LYS A 466 5.41 26.99 -36.28
CA LYS A 466 4.74 27.68 -37.40
C LYS A 466 3.67 28.66 -36.90
N ALA A 467 2.87 28.25 -35.93
CA ALA A 467 1.87 29.11 -35.30
C ALA A 467 2.53 30.34 -34.65
N THR A 468 3.64 30.11 -33.96
CA THR A 468 4.40 31.17 -33.30
C THR A 468 5.03 32.13 -34.32
N GLU A 469 5.55 31.63 -35.44
CA GLU A 469 6.06 32.47 -36.53
C GLU A 469 4.96 33.38 -37.09
N ALA A 470 3.79 32.83 -37.40
CA ALA A 470 2.65 33.61 -37.88
C ALA A 470 2.14 34.64 -36.87
N TYR A 471 2.22 34.33 -35.57
CA TYR A 471 1.93 35.26 -34.48
C TYR A 471 2.94 36.40 -34.43
N VAL A 472 4.23 36.09 -34.50
CA VAL A 472 5.32 37.08 -34.48
C VAL A 472 5.27 37.98 -35.71
N ASP A 473 4.93 37.44 -36.88
CA ASP A 473 4.73 38.21 -38.10
C ASP A 473 3.63 39.26 -37.96
N ALA A 474 2.53 38.92 -37.27
CA ALA A 474 1.46 39.87 -36.98
C ALA A 474 1.91 40.99 -36.01
N LEU A 475 2.92 40.74 -35.17
CA LEU A 475 3.53 41.74 -34.27
C LEU A 475 4.66 42.56 -34.92
N LYS A 476 5.11 42.21 -36.13
CA LYS A 476 6.36 42.72 -36.75
C LYS A 476 6.49 44.25 -36.75
N ASN A 477 5.41 44.98 -36.98
CA ASN A 477 5.45 46.44 -36.99
C ASN A 477 5.64 47.03 -35.59
N VAL A 478 4.93 46.48 -34.60
CA VAL A 478 5.06 46.88 -33.20
C VAL A 478 6.43 46.49 -32.64
N ALA A 479 6.92 45.30 -32.99
CA ALA A 479 8.27 44.83 -32.66
C ALA A 479 9.35 45.76 -33.23
N ARG A 480 9.20 46.19 -34.48
CA ARG A 480 10.12 47.15 -35.10
C ARG A 480 10.11 48.49 -34.37
N GLU A 481 8.96 48.97 -33.97
CA GLU A 481 8.87 50.20 -33.18
C GLU A 481 9.57 50.06 -31.82
N ALA A 482 9.31 48.96 -31.10
CA ALA A 482 9.94 48.70 -29.81
C ALA A 482 11.47 48.60 -29.93
N SER A 483 11.97 47.93 -30.97
CA SER A 483 13.43 47.77 -31.22
C SER A 483 14.19 49.08 -31.43
N ARG A 484 13.49 50.17 -31.80
CA ARG A 484 14.09 51.50 -31.97
C ARG A 484 14.21 52.26 -30.65
N LYS A 485 13.51 51.80 -29.60
CA LYS A 485 13.54 52.39 -28.27
C LYS A 485 14.57 51.62 -27.43
N LYS A 486 15.25 52.30 -26.52
CA LYS A 486 16.19 51.66 -25.57
C LYS A 486 15.49 51.47 -24.24
N LEU A 487 15.61 50.28 -23.67
CA LEU A 487 15.20 50.03 -22.29
C LEU A 487 16.14 50.80 -21.36
N ASP A 488 15.58 51.53 -20.40
CA ASP A 488 16.37 52.22 -19.40
C ASP A 488 17.23 51.24 -18.57
N ALA A 489 18.51 51.57 -18.38
CA ALA A 489 19.46 50.68 -17.73
C ALA A 489 19.14 50.47 -16.24
N LYS A 490 18.63 51.52 -15.56
CA LYS A 490 18.20 51.42 -14.17
C LYS A 490 16.98 50.50 -14.08
N PHE A 491 16.00 50.67 -14.95
CA PHE A 491 14.82 49.82 -14.98
C PHE A 491 15.15 48.35 -15.26
N HIS A 492 16.10 48.07 -16.16
CA HIS A 492 16.63 46.71 -16.35
C HIS A 492 17.26 46.17 -15.05
N HIS A 493 18.16 46.94 -14.44
CA HIS A 493 18.83 46.55 -13.20
C HIS A 493 17.82 46.26 -12.08
N ASP A 494 16.86 47.16 -11.86
CA ASP A 494 15.80 47.01 -10.85
C ASP A 494 14.98 45.73 -11.10
N ALA A 495 14.71 45.39 -12.36
CA ALA A 495 14.01 44.16 -12.71
C ALA A 495 14.83 42.88 -12.48
N VAL A 496 16.14 42.93 -12.71
CA VAL A 496 17.05 41.82 -12.38
C VAL A 496 17.11 41.62 -10.87
N VAL A 497 17.29 42.71 -10.10
CA VAL A 497 17.26 42.69 -8.62
C VAL A 497 15.94 42.12 -8.11
N LYS A 498 14.81 42.55 -8.68
CA LYS A 498 13.50 42.00 -8.35
C LYS A 498 13.37 40.51 -8.71
N GLY A 499 13.95 40.10 -9.85
CA GLY A 499 14.03 38.69 -10.22
C GLY A 499 14.78 37.85 -9.18
N TYR A 500 15.90 38.35 -8.65
CA TYR A 500 16.60 37.69 -7.55
C TYR A 500 15.77 37.60 -6.27
N GLU A 501 15.02 38.66 -5.95
CA GLU A 501 14.12 38.69 -4.80
C GLU A 501 12.96 37.69 -4.95
N ASP A 502 12.31 37.65 -6.11
CA ASP A 502 11.24 36.69 -6.40
C ASP A 502 11.77 35.24 -6.40
N ALA A 503 12.98 34.99 -6.89
CA ALA A 503 13.64 33.67 -6.82
C ALA A 503 13.86 33.22 -5.37
N LYS A 504 14.28 34.15 -4.51
CA LYS A 504 14.43 33.90 -3.08
C LYS A 504 13.08 33.62 -2.42
N ILE A 505 12.06 34.44 -2.66
CA ILE A 505 10.70 34.27 -2.11
C ILE A 505 10.14 32.89 -2.52
N CYS A 506 10.31 32.53 -3.79
CA CYS A 506 9.89 31.23 -4.30
C CYS A 506 10.58 30.07 -3.58
N GLY A 507 11.92 30.10 -3.47
CA GLY A 507 12.68 29.03 -2.79
C GLY A 507 12.38 28.91 -1.29
N GLU A 508 12.17 30.03 -0.60
CA GLU A 508 11.76 30.04 0.81
C GLU A 508 10.35 29.45 0.99
N ALA A 509 9.42 29.77 0.09
CA ALA A 509 8.08 29.23 0.09
C ALA A 509 8.04 27.73 -0.29
N GLU A 510 8.85 27.29 -1.25
CA GLU A 510 9.05 25.87 -1.59
C GLU A 510 9.52 25.07 -0.38
N LYS A 511 10.53 25.57 0.33
CA LYS A 511 11.00 24.96 1.57
C LYS A 511 9.90 24.91 2.63
N ALA A 512 9.19 26.01 2.85
CA ALA A 512 8.09 26.07 3.82
C ALA A 512 6.95 25.10 3.47
N HIS A 513 6.63 24.95 2.18
CA HIS A 513 5.65 23.97 1.71
C HIS A 513 6.09 22.55 1.99
N ARG A 514 7.34 22.18 1.66
CA ARG A 514 7.89 20.85 1.95
C ARG A 514 7.92 20.54 3.45
N ASP A 515 8.34 21.50 4.27
CA ASP A 515 8.36 21.35 5.73
C ASP A 515 6.94 21.16 6.29
N ALA A 516 5.96 21.92 5.77
CA ALA A 516 4.56 21.80 6.13
C ALA A 516 3.96 20.45 5.70
N GLU A 517 4.23 20.01 4.46
CA GLU A 517 3.82 18.70 3.94
C GLU A 517 4.37 17.58 4.83
N GLN A 518 5.69 17.56 5.11
CA GLN A 518 6.29 16.53 5.96
C GLN A 518 5.71 16.55 7.37
N GLY A 519 5.41 17.74 7.90
CA GLY A 519 4.67 17.90 9.16
C GLY A 519 3.29 17.22 9.11
N LEU A 520 2.50 17.50 8.06
CA LEU A 520 1.17 16.90 7.87
C LEU A 520 1.25 15.38 7.73
N ILE A 521 2.21 14.87 6.95
CA ILE A 521 2.45 13.43 6.78
C ILE A 521 2.78 12.79 8.15
N ARG A 522 3.71 13.37 8.91
CA ARG A 522 4.08 12.85 10.24
C ARG A 522 2.91 12.88 11.22
N CYS A 523 2.07 13.92 11.19
CA CYS A 523 0.84 13.97 11.97
C CYS A 523 -0.15 12.87 11.56
N ALA A 524 -0.42 12.73 10.26
CA ALA A 524 -1.40 11.78 9.72
C ALA A 524 -1.03 10.32 10.01
N PHE A 525 0.27 9.98 9.97
CA PHE A 525 0.80 8.66 10.32
C PHE A 525 1.09 8.47 11.82
N GLY A 526 0.77 9.46 12.67
CA GLY A 526 0.99 9.41 14.11
C GLY A 526 2.48 9.26 14.50
N VAL A 527 3.39 9.70 13.63
CA VAL A 527 4.83 9.80 13.95
C VAL A 527 5.04 10.91 14.97
N ASP A 528 4.33 12.02 14.77
CA ASP A 528 4.25 13.13 15.70
C ASP A 528 2.84 13.20 16.27
N THR A 529 2.73 13.42 17.59
CA THR A 529 1.44 13.79 18.18
C THR A 529 1.08 15.20 17.73
N CYS A 530 -0.07 15.34 17.08
CA CYS A 530 -0.56 16.62 16.59
C CYS A 530 -2.01 16.81 17.03
N ASP A 531 -2.30 17.98 17.57
CA ASP A 531 -3.67 18.42 17.80
C ASP A 531 -4.25 19.06 16.52
N ALA A 532 -5.54 19.34 16.53
CA ALA A 532 -6.23 19.97 15.40
C ALA A 532 -5.65 21.36 15.06
N ALA A 533 -5.15 22.10 16.05
CA ALA A 533 -4.56 23.42 15.85
C ALA A 533 -3.25 23.35 15.05
N LYS A 534 -2.38 22.39 15.38
CA LYS A 534 -1.13 22.14 14.64
C LYS A 534 -1.42 21.68 13.20
N VAL A 535 -2.38 20.76 13.02
CA VAL A 535 -2.78 20.31 11.66
C VAL A 535 -3.31 21.48 10.85
N ALA A 536 -4.22 22.30 11.41
CA ALA A 536 -4.74 23.48 10.73
C ALA A 536 -3.64 24.51 10.37
N ALA A 537 -2.68 24.74 11.26
CA ALA A 537 -1.55 25.64 11.01
C ALA A 537 -0.64 25.13 9.89
N LEU A 538 -0.35 23.83 9.85
CA LEU A 538 0.43 23.20 8.79
C LEU A 538 -0.31 23.24 7.44
N SER A 539 -1.60 22.91 7.43
CA SER A 539 -2.45 23.01 6.22
C SER A 539 -2.47 24.42 5.66
N LYS A 540 -2.68 25.43 6.54
CA LYS A 540 -2.63 26.84 6.15
C LYS A 540 -1.26 27.23 5.59
N THR A 541 -0.18 26.85 6.27
CA THR A 541 1.19 27.15 5.82
C THR A 541 1.46 26.54 4.45
N SER A 542 1.02 25.30 4.22
CA SER A 542 1.13 24.64 2.92
C SER A 542 0.36 25.41 1.83
N ASP A 543 -0.89 25.79 2.08
CA ASP A 543 -1.71 26.49 1.09
C ASP A 543 -1.19 27.91 0.78
N ASP A 544 -0.80 28.68 1.82
CA ASP A 544 -0.22 30.02 1.68
C ASP A 544 1.13 29.97 0.93
N SER A 545 1.96 28.97 1.24
CA SER A 545 3.24 28.76 0.56
C SER A 545 3.03 28.44 -0.92
N ARG A 546 2.09 27.56 -1.26
CA ARG A 546 1.76 27.24 -2.65
C ARG A 546 1.29 28.44 -3.46
N ALA A 547 0.42 29.27 -2.89
CA ALA A 547 0.00 30.51 -3.53
C ALA A 547 1.19 31.46 -3.75
N THR A 548 2.12 31.52 -2.79
CA THR A 548 3.34 32.34 -2.87
C THR A 548 4.30 31.83 -3.94
N ILE A 549 4.54 30.51 -4.01
CA ILE A 549 5.37 29.86 -5.04
C ILE A 549 4.81 30.20 -6.42
N GLU A 550 3.52 29.96 -6.64
CA GLU A 550 2.86 30.21 -7.93
C GLU A 550 3.04 31.67 -8.39
N GLN A 551 2.77 32.63 -7.49
CA GLN A 551 2.87 34.04 -7.82
C GLN A 551 4.32 34.47 -8.06
N ALA A 552 5.27 34.04 -7.22
CA ALA A 552 6.68 34.36 -7.39
C ALA A 552 7.23 33.76 -8.69
N TYR A 553 6.84 32.53 -9.02
CA TYR A 553 7.20 31.86 -10.26
C TYR A 553 6.67 32.60 -11.50
N ILE A 554 5.40 33.05 -11.48
CA ILE A 554 4.83 33.86 -12.56
C ILE A 554 5.56 35.21 -12.67
N ARG A 555 5.87 35.88 -11.56
CA ARG A 555 6.61 37.16 -11.56
C ARG A 555 8.04 37.02 -12.10
N LEU A 556 8.72 35.92 -11.79
CA LEU A 556 10.01 35.57 -12.38
C LEU A 556 9.91 35.45 -13.90
N HIS A 557 8.93 34.71 -14.40
CA HIS A 557 8.72 34.58 -15.86
C HIS A 557 8.34 35.90 -16.51
N LEU A 558 7.58 36.77 -15.84
CA LEU A 558 7.30 38.13 -16.30
C LEU A 558 8.58 38.98 -16.40
N ALA A 559 9.51 38.84 -15.45
CA ALA A 559 10.78 39.57 -15.45
C ALA A 559 11.69 39.12 -16.59
N ILE A 560 11.94 37.81 -16.72
CA ILE A 560 12.87 37.25 -17.72
C ILE A 560 12.37 37.30 -19.16
N SER A 561 11.04 37.38 -19.36
CA SER A 561 10.46 37.57 -20.70
C SER A 561 10.30 39.05 -21.07
N GLY A 562 10.53 39.97 -20.14
CA GLY A 562 10.30 41.39 -20.33
C GLY A 562 11.54 42.24 -20.00
N PRO A 563 11.56 42.91 -18.84
CA PRO A 563 12.60 43.89 -18.51
C PRO A 563 14.00 43.29 -18.26
N ALA A 564 14.09 42.02 -17.86
CA ALA A 564 15.34 41.33 -17.58
C ALA A 564 15.73 40.33 -18.68
N ALA A 565 15.15 40.44 -19.88
CA ALA A 565 15.38 39.47 -20.96
C ALA A 565 16.86 39.33 -21.37
N ALA A 566 17.65 40.41 -21.28
CA ALA A 566 19.09 40.37 -21.54
C ALA A 566 19.89 39.66 -20.43
N SER A 567 19.33 39.52 -19.23
CA SER A 567 19.87 38.79 -18.07
C SER A 567 19.05 37.53 -17.75
N LYS A 568 18.36 36.94 -18.75
CA LYS A 568 17.52 35.74 -18.54
C LYS A 568 18.29 34.62 -17.84
N ASP A 569 19.49 34.31 -18.34
CA ASP A 569 20.29 33.20 -17.81
C ASP A 569 20.72 33.45 -16.36
N GLU A 570 21.04 34.69 -16.01
CA GLU A 570 21.40 35.10 -14.65
C GLU A 570 20.23 34.88 -13.66
N VAL A 571 19.03 35.32 -14.03
CA VAL A 571 17.83 35.12 -13.19
C VAL A 571 17.44 33.64 -13.12
N LEU A 572 17.60 32.88 -14.21
CA LEU A 572 17.35 31.42 -14.20
C LEU A 572 18.35 30.67 -13.31
N GLN A 573 19.63 31.06 -13.32
CA GLN A 573 20.62 30.50 -12.38
C GLN A 573 20.25 30.82 -10.93
N ALA A 574 19.72 32.02 -10.66
CA ALA A 574 19.21 32.37 -9.34
C ALA A 574 18.04 31.48 -8.91
N MET A 575 17.10 31.19 -9.82
CA MET A 575 15.99 30.27 -9.56
C MET A 575 16.48 28.87 -9.20
N LEU A 576 17.41 28.32 -10.00
CA LEU A 576 18.02 27.01 -9.76
C LEU A 576 18.76 26.96 -8.41
N ALA A 577 19.55 27.99 -8.10
CA ALA A 577 20.28 28.08 -6.84
C ALA A 577 19.38 28.19 -5.59
N ARG A 578 18.10 28.56 -5.79
CA ARG A 578 17.09 28.66 -4.73
C ARG A 578 16.10 27.51 -4.73
N GLU A 579 16.26 26.52 -5.62
CA GLU A 579 15.30 25.42 -5.80
C GLU A 579 13.87 25.92 -6.09
N CYS A 580 13.76 27.03 -6.83
CA CYS A 580 12.48 27.54 -7.31
C CYS A 580 12.06 26.78 -8.57
N ASP A 581 11.43 25.63 -8.36
CA ASP A 581 10.96 24.76 -9.42
C ASP A 581 9.59 25.20 -9.96
N PRO A 582 9.22 24.82 -11.20
CA PRO A 582 7.86 25.01 -11.69
C PRO A 582 6.86 24.29 -10.77
N PRO A 583 5.79 24.96 -10.31
CA PRO A 583 4.72 24.30 -9.57
C PRO A 583 4.22 23.09 -10.34
N TRP A 584 4.26 21.92 -9.71
CA TRP A 584 3.90 20.68 -10.39
C TRP A 584 2.37 20.50 -10.52
N TRP A 585 1.59 21.32 -9.79
CA TRP A 585 0.14 21.22 -9.65
C TRP A 585 -0.72 22.08 -10.57
#